data_AF-A0A3D0UQC7-F1
#
_entry.id   AF-A0A3D0UQC7-F1
#
_cell.length_a   1.000
_cell.length_b   1.000
_cell.length_c   1.000
_cell.angle_alpha   90.00
_cell.angle_beta   90.00
_cell.angle_gamma   90.00
#
_symmetry.space_group_name_H-M   'P 1'
#
loop_
_entity.id
_entity.type
_entity.pdbx_description
1 polymer ?
#
loop_
_entity_poly.entity_id
_entity_poly.type
_entity_poly.pdbx_seq_one_letter_code
_entity_poly.pdbx_strand_id
1 'polypeptide(L)'
;GAMPDSVKAAIRRCAPFEPGDVVIVNDPYLGGTHLPDITIISPAFVKEQRSEPAFFVASRAHHSDIGGLSPGSMPLSTEIYQEGLIIPPVKLFNAGQRNDALWELILNNVRTPQERAGDLAAQLAANDIGLGRLYNLISRNGLRECLTQAQDLIEYATKMTRAAIDQIPDGRYTFKDYLDDDGRSTKMIPLQVTITINGEKMMVDFTGSAQAVPGNLNAVPSIVESAVVYCLRCVAMQLLETELPMNQGAFEPLSILTEPGSILNPPRPYAVAAGNVETSQRVVDVVFGALSKALPHLIPAASQGTMNNLTFGSRLESVDNPFQNNLPESAKTTPGQPADGLFAYYETIGGGTGAGPMNDGGHSMHAHMSNTLNTPVEALEYGYPVRVIEYRQRSASGGAGKFKGGDGLVRTLEFLVPVTATVVSERRSRPPYGLNGGLAGKTGLNHVIRKGRVDILPGKFTVDLDAGDRLQIETPGGGGWGSPVS
;
A
#
# COMPACT_ATOMS: atom_id res chain seq x y z
N GLY A 1 7.41 11.90 -3.27
CA GLY A 1 6.20 11.06 -3.12
C GLY A 1 6.07 10.21 -4.35
N ALA A 2 5.54 8.99 -4.23
CA ALA A 2 5.75 7.91 -5.20
C ALA A 2 5.47 8.25 -6.68
N MET A 3 4.31 8.83 -7.00
CA MET A 3 3.95 9.11 -8.39
C MET A 3 4.82 10.22 -9.04
N PRO A 4 5.02 11.40 -8.42
CA PRO A 4 5.99 12.38 -8.90
C PRO A 4 7.41 11.82 -9.10
N ASP A 5 7.87 10.92 -8.21
CA ASP A 5 9.22 10.34 -8.30
C ASP A 5 9.35 9.39 -9.49
N SER A 6 8.31 8.61 -9.80
CA SER A 6 8.20 7.82 -11.04
C SER A 6 8.28 8.70 -12.29
N VAL A 7 7.53 9.80 -12.33
CA VAL A 7 7.54 10.73 -13.48
C VAL A 7 8.92 11.37 -13.66
N LYS A 8 9.54 11.83 -12.57
CA LYS A 8 10.92 12.37 -12.61
C LYS A 8 11.92 11.32 -13.09
N ALA A 9 11.78 10.05 -12.68
CA ALA A 9 12.64 8.97 -13.13
C ALA A 9 12.46 8.66 -14.62
N ALA A 10 11.21 8.62 -15.10
CA ALA A 10 10.90 8.50 -16.51
C ALA A 10 11.52 9.63 -17.35
N ILE A 11 11.38 10.89 -16.90
CA ILE A 11 11.99 12.04 -17.57
C ILE A 11 13.51 11.89 -17.66
N ARG A 12 14.18 11.60 -16.54
CA ARG A 12 15.64 11.45 -16.53
C ARG A 12 16.16 10.34 -17.42
N ARG A 13 15.40 9.24 -17.57
CA ARG A 13 15.88 8.01 -18.23
C ARG A 13 15.44 7.87 -19.67
N CYS A 14 14.28 8.41 -20.03
CA CYS A 14 13.63 8.15 -21.31
C CYS A 14 13.51 9.39 -22.21
N ALA A 15 13.85 10.59 -21.71
CA ALA A 15 13.96 11.77 -22.56
C ALA A 15 15.11 11.63 -23.59
N PRO A 16 15.00 12.24 -24.79
CA PRO A 16 13.86 13.02 -25.26
C PRO A 16 12.63 12.16 -25.59
N PHE A 17 11.46 12.77 -25.44
CA PHE A 17 10.16 12.15 -25.74
C PHE A 17 9.67 12.54 -27.13
N GLU A 18 8.84 11.67 -27.71
CA GLU A 18 8.10 11.90 -28.95
C GLU A 18 6.59 11.69 -28.72
N PRO A 19 5.72 12.32 -29.54
CA PRO A 19 4.28 12.05 -29.48
C PRO A 19 3.96 10.57 -29.65
N GLY A 20 3.16 10.02 -28.72
CA GLY A 20 2.81 8.59 -28.71
C GLY A 20 3.77 7.70 -27.92
N ASP A 21 4.82 8.27 -27.31
CA ASP A 21 5.60 7.54 -26.30
C ASP A 21 4.74 7.19 -25.08
N VAL A 22 5.03 6.05 -24.47
CA VAL A 22 4.49 5.67 -23.15
C VAL A 22 5.60 4.99 -22.36
N VAL A 23 5.82 5.41 -21.11
CA VAL A 23 6.83 4.82 -20.22
C VAL A 23 6.15 3.94 -19.18
N ILE A 24 6.77 2.81 -18.86
CA ILE A 24 6.41 1.91 -17.77
C ILE A 24 7.53 1.85 -16.73
N VAL A 25 7.17 1.77 -15.44
CA VAL A 25 8.11 1.60 -14.32
C VAL A 25 7.42 0.95 -13.11
N ASN A 26 8.11 0.05 -12.42
CA ASN A 26 7.73 -0.39 -11.07
C ASN A 26 8.92 -0.43 -10.08
N ASP A 27 10.16 -0.22 -10.56
CA ASP A 27 11.35 -0.34 -9.74
C ASP A 27 11.32 0.63 -8.53
N PRO A 28 11.23 0.13 -7.28
CA PRO A 28 11.12 0.95 -6.07
C PRO A 28 12.33 1.85 -5.84
N TYR A 29 13.50 1.42 -6.32
CA TYR A 29 14.74 2.18 -6.20
C TYR A 29 14.87 3.25 -7.31
N LEU A 30 13.94 3.29 -8.26
CA LEU A 30 13.89 4.26 -9.36
C LEU A 30 12.50 4.93 -9.48
N GLY A 31 11.84 5.17 -8.34
CA GLY A 31 10.59 5.93 -8.26
C GLY A 31 9.31 5.10 -8.05
N GLY A 32 9.42 3.77 -8.00
CA GLY A 32 8.35 2.89 -7.54
C GLY A 32 8.11 2.94 -6.02
N THR A 33 7.23 2.08 -5.53
CA THR A 33 6.96 1.85 -4.09
C THR A 33 7.32 0.41 -3.72
N HIS A 34 6.71 -0.54 -4.43
CA HIS A 34 7.05 -1.96 -4.48
C HIS A 34 6.73 -2.50 -5.88
N LEU A 35 7.20 -3.70 -6.23
CA LEU A 35 7.06 -4.23 -7.59
C LEU A 35 5.63 -4.39 -8.12
N PRO A 36 4.63 -4.74 -7.29
CA PRO A 36 3.24 -4.81 -7.76
C PRO A 36 2.68 -3.47 -8.27
N ASP A 37 3.17 -2.34 -7.79
CA ASP A 37 2.67 -1.02 -8.17
C ASP A 37 3.34 -0.56 -9.48
N ILE A 38 2.70 -0.87 -10.61
CA ILE A 38 3.17 -0.49 -11.95
C ILE A 38 2.63 0.90 -12.31
N THR A 39 3.53 1.81 -12.71
CA THR A 39 3.18 3.15 -13.19
C THR A 39 3.32 3.24 -14.71
N ILE A 40 2.29 3.73 -15.39
CA ILE A 40 2.28 4.04 -16.82
C ILE A 40 2.21 5.56 -16.99
N ILE A 41 3.13 6.12 -17.77
CA ILE A 41 3.34 7.57 -17.90
C ILE A 41 3.31 7.95 -19.39
N SER A 42 2.43 8.88 -19.75
CA SER A 42 2.26 9.37 -21.11
C SER A 42 2.58 10.87 -21.20
N PRO A 43 3.58 11.29 -21.99
CA PRO A 43 3.87 12.69 -22.27
C PRO A 43 2.77 13.34 -23.12
N ALA A 44 2.33 14.54 -22.73
CA ALA A 44 1.32 15.30 -23.44
C ALA A 44 1.96 16.39 -24.31
N PHE A 45 1.92 16.21 -25.63
CA PHE A 45 2.41 17.20 -26.59
C PHE A 45 1.27 18.09 -27.08
N VAL A 46 1.56 19.38 -27.24
CA VAL A 46 0.57 20.39 -27.64
C VAL A 46 1.03 21.12 -28.90
N LYS A 47 0.11 21.74 -29.64
CA LYS A 47 0.44 22.35 -30.94
C LYS A 47 1.42 23.51 -30.80
N GLU A 48 1.28 24.25 -29.71
CA GLU A 48 2.06 25.43 -29.34
C GLU A 48 3.49 25.08 -28.91
N GLN A 49 3.73 23.83 -28.49
CA GLN A 49 5.02 23.34 -27.98
C GLN A 49 5.21 21.86 -28.35
N ARG A 50 5.94 21.62 -29.44
CA ARG A 50 6.16 20.26 -29.99
C ARG A 50 7.54 19.68 -29.67
N SER A 51 8.50 20.49 -29.24
CA SER A 51 9.86 20.04 -28.94
C SER A 51 9.97 19.29 -27.61
N GLU A 52 9.01 19.48 -26.71
CA GLU A 52 8.95 18.82 -25.41
C GLU A 52 7.49 18.72 -24.94
N PRO A 53 7.16 17.74 -24.08
CA PRO A 53 5.81 17.64 -23.53
C PRO A 53 5.50 18.78 -22.56
N ALA A 54 4.29 19.33 -22.66
CA ALA A 54 3.82 20.38 -21.75
C ALA A 54 3.37 19.82 -20.39
N PHE A 55 2.90 18.57 -20.37
CA PHE A 55 2.43 17.87 -19.18
C PHE A 55 2.75 16.37 -19.29
N PHE A 56 2.57 15.66 -18.18
CA PHE A 56 2.56 14.20 -18.14
C PHE A 56 1.24 13.72 -17.52
N VAL A 57 0.65 12.69 -18.09
CA VAL A 57 -0.47 11.95 -17.51
C VAL A 57 0.06 10.62 -17.03
N ALA A 58 -0.27 10.23 -15.80
CA ALA A 58 0.21 8.98 -15.22
C ALA A 58 -0.92 8.25 -14.50
N SER A 59 -0.87 6.92 -14.56
CA SER A 59 -1.69 6.02 -13.77
C SER A 59 -0.78 5.02 -13.06
N ARG A 60 -1.18 4.61 -11.85
CA ARG A 60 -0.53 3.54 -11.10
C ARG A 60 -1.59 2.56 -10.67
N ALA A 61 -1.34 1.27 -10.90
CA ALA A 61 -2.20 0.19 -10.47
C ALA A 61 -1.37 -0.89 -9.78
N HIS A 62 -1.98 -1.54 -8.80
CA HIS A 62 -1.41 -2.69 -8.14
C HIS A 62 -1.75 -3.94 -8.95
N HIS A 63 -0.74 -4.65 -9.44
CA HIS A 63 -0.88 -5.91 -10.16
C HIS A 63 -0.71 -7.05 -9.15
N SER A 64 -1.72 -7.91 -8.99
CA SER A 64 -1.69 -8.99 -8.00
C SER A 64 -0.53 -9.96 -8.24
N ASP A 65 -0.11 -10.20 -9.49
CA ASP A 65 1.04 -11.04 -9.80
C ASP A 65 2.08 -10.33 -10.67
N ILE A 66 3.33 -10.28 -10.19
CA ILE A 66 4.50 -9.78 -10.91
C ILE A 66 5.61 -10.84 -10.97
N GLY A 67 5.28 -12.12 -10.77
CA GLY A 67 6.26 -13.22 -10.86
C GLY A 67 7.13 -13.44 -9.63
N GLY A 68 6.74 -12.93 -8.45
CA GLY A 68 7.49 -13.14 -7.21
C GLY A 68 7.54 -14.60 -6.75
N LEU A 69 8.35 -14.89 -5.72
CA LEU A 69 8.59 -16.23 -5.16
C LEU A 69 7.30 -16.98 -4.79
N SER A 70 6.31 -16.28 -4.26
CA SER A 70 4.97 -16.82 -3.96
C SER A 70 3.89 -16.10 -4.76
N PRO A 71 2.74 -16.74 -5.02
CA PRO A 71 1.60 -16.09 -5.67
C PRO A 71 1.14 -14.83 -4.91
N GLY A 72 0.67 -13.84 -5.68
CA GLY A 72 0.12 -12.59 -5.13
C GLY A 72 1.17 -11.51 -4.81
N SER A 73 2.43 -11.73 -5.18
CA SER A 73 3.51 -10.72 -5.13
C SER A 73 3.82 -10.09 -3.77
N MET A 74 3.42 -10.75 -2.69
CA MET A 74 3.79 -10.43 -1.31
C MET A 74 4.60 -11.57 -0.64
N PRO A 75 5.69 -12.07 -1.27
CA PRO A 75 6.45 -13.17 -0.70
C PRO A 75 7.19 -12.74 0.56
N LEU A 76 7.49 -13.70 1.45
CA LEU A 76 8.52 -13.51 2.47
C LEU A 76 9.91 -13.52 1.81
N SER A 77 10.31 -12.40 1.24
CA SER A 77 11.57 -12.20 0.51
C SER A 77 12.68 -11.64 1.40
N THR A 78 13.93 -11.83 0.96
CA THR A 78 15.12 -11.17 1.52
C THR A 78 15.79 -10.21 0.56
N GLU A 79 15.62 -10.44 -0.73
CA GLU A 79 16.11 -9.58 -1.80
C GLU A 79 14.98 -9.25 -2.76
N ILE A 80 15.04 -8.06 -3.38
CA ILE A 80 14.01 -7.59 -4.30
C ILE A 80 13.79 -8.53 -5.51
N TYR A 81 14.81 -9.30 -5.91
CA TYR A 81 14.70 -10.26 -7.02
C TYR A 81 13.71 -11.39 -6.73
N GLN A 82 13.47 -11.71 -5.45
CA GLN A 82 12.48 -12.69 -5.03
C GLN A 82 11.05 -12.12 -5.06
N GLU A 83 10.89 -10.81 -5.24
CA GLU A 83 9.58 -10.14 -5.25
C GLU A 83 8.94 -10.12 -6.65
N GLY A 84 9.73 -10.41 -7.69
CA GLY A 84 9.27 -10.57 -9.07
C GLY A 84 9.99 -9.66 -10.06
N LEU A 85 9.30 -9.36 -11.17
CA LEU A 85 9.85 -8.61 -12.29
C LEU A 85 10.11 -7.14 -11.92
N ILE A 86 11.37 -6.73 -12.07
CA ILE A 86 11.81 -5.35 -11.88
C ILE A 86 11.84 -4.65 -13.24
N ILE A 87 10.95 -3.68 -13.42
CA ILE A 87 10.79 -2.86 -14.62
C ILE A 87 11.41 -1.48 -14.33
N PRO A 88 12.62 -1.19 -14.83
CA PRO A 88 13.17 0.16 -14.77
C PRO A 88 12.35 1.09 -15.67
N PRO A 89 12.49 2.42 -15.54
CA PRO A 89 11.86 3.34 -16.49
C PRO A 89 12.29 3.03 -17.93
N VAL A 90 11.33 2.58 -18.74
CA VAL A 90 11.54 2.19 -20.15
C VAL A 90 10.31 2.51 -20.99
N LYS A 91 10.50 2.82 -22.28
CA LYS A 91 9.40 3.07 -23.22
C LYS A 91 8.68 1.75 -23.56
N LEU A 92 7.43 1.64 -23.12
CA LEU A 92 6.48 0.60 -23.52
C LEU A 92 5.92 0.86 -24.92
N PHE A 93 5.76 2.13 -25.28
CA PHE A 93 5.48 2.58 -26.64
C PHE A 93 6.53 3.61 -27.05
N ASN A 94 6.99 3.51 -28.30
CA ASN A 94 7.90 4.47 -28.93
C ASN A 94 7.21 5.06 -30.15
N ALA A 95 6.90 6.36 -30.12
CA ALA A 95 6.16 7.07 -31.16
C ALA A 95 4.88 6.34 -31.64
N GLY A 96 4.09 5.83 -30.69
CA GLY A 96 2.83 5.10 -30.96
C GLY A 96 2.98 3.63 -31.34
N GLN A 97 4.21 3.11 -31.49
CA GLN A 97 4.46 1.69 -31.73
C GLN A 97 4.74 0.97 -30.42
N ARG A 98 4.01 -0.11 -30.15
CA ARG A 98 4.20 -0.93 -28.94
C ARG A 98 5.53 -1.68 -29.03
N ASN A 99 6.27 -1.72 -27.92
CA ASN A 99 7.40 -2.60 -27.76
C ASN A 99 6.91 -4.02 -27.42
N ASP A 100 6.63 -4.82 -28.44
CA ASP A 100 6.10 -6.18 -28.27
C ASP A 100 7.04 -7.09 -27.48
N ALA A 101 8.36 -6.95 -27.65
CA ALA A 101 9.34 -7.73 -26.90
C ALA A 101 9.27 -7.45 -25.38
N LEU A 102 9.12 -6.18 -24.99
CA LEU A 102 8.94 -5.82 -23.57
C LEU A 102 7.58 -6.30 -23.05
N TRP A 103 6.52 -6.16 -23.86
CA TRP A 103 5.19 -6.63 -23.50
C TRP A 103 5.18 -8.15 -23.23
N GLU A 104 5.74 -8.94 -24.13
CA GLU A 104 5.89 -10.40 -23.97
C GLU A 104 6.79 -10.76 -22.80
N LEU A 105 7.89 -10.03 -22.58
CA LEU A 105 8.77 -10.25 -21.43
C LEU A 105 7.99 -10.10 -20.12
N ILE A 106 7.15 -9.06 -20.00
CA ILE A 106 6.32 -8.87 -18.80
C ILE A 106 5.34 -10.04 -18.64
N LEU A 107 4.58 -10.36 -19.68
CA LEU A 107 3.54 -11.39 -19.59
C LEU A 107 4.10 -12.81 -19.40
N ASN A 108 5.31 -13.11 -19.89
CA ASN A 108 5.94 -14.41 -19.67
C ASN A 108 6.52 -14.58 -18.25
N ASN A 109 6.59 -13.51 -17.46
CA ASN A 109 7.15 -13.52 -16.10
C ASN A 109 6.07 -13.37 -15.02
N VAL A 110 4.80 -13.65 -15.33
CA VAL A 110 3.69 -13.61 -14.38
C VAL A 110 2.84 -14.88 -14.48
N ARG A 111 2.11 -15.19 -13.40
CA ARG A 111 1.25 -16.38 -13.31
C ARG A 111 -0.07 -16.25 -14.07
N THR A 112 -0.60 -15.02 -14.18
CA THR A 112 -1.91 -14.73 -14.80
C THR A 112 -1.78 -13.76 -15.98
N PRO A 113 -1.13 -14.16 -17.10
CA PRO A 113 -0.78 -13.23 -18.18
C PRO A 113 -1.98 -12.56 -18.84
N GLN A 114 -3.13 -13.24 -18.97
CA GLN A 114 -4.33 -12.63 -19.57
C GLN A 114 -4.88 -11.51 -18.70
N GLU A 115 -4.92 -11.70 -17.38
CA GLU A 115 -5.33 -10.66 -16.43
C GLU A 115 -4.34 -9.49 -16.42
N ARG A 116 -3.03 -9.77 -16.39
CA ARG A 116 -1.99 -8.71 -16.39
C ARG A 116 -2.01 -7.91 -17.69
N ALA A 117 -2.28 -8.55 -18.82
CA ALA A 117 -2.50 -7.85 -20.09
C ALA A 117 -3.73 -6.92 -20.02
N GLY A 118 -4.80 -7.36 -19.35
CA GLY A 118 -5.99 -6.55 -19.07
C GLY A 118 -5.67 -5.33 -18.19
N ASP A 119 -4.88 -5.50 -17.12
CA ASP A 119 -4.47 -4.39 -16.26
C ASP A 119 -3.62 -3.36 -17.00
N LEU A 120 -2.65 -3.80 -17.81
CA LEU A 120 -1.87 -2.90 -18.67
C LEU A 120 -2.76 -2.15 -19.66
N ALA A 121 -3.71 -2.84 -20.30
CA ALA A 121 -4.66 -2.21 -21.21
C ALA A 121 -5.55 -1.19 -20.51
N ALA A 122 -6.02 -1.48 -19.29
CA ALA A 122 -6.82 -0.56 -18.49
C ALA A 122 -6.03 0.70 -18.10
N GLN A 123 -4.75 0.57 -17.71
CA GLN A 123 -3.89 1.71 -17.41
C GLN A 123 -3.61 2.58 -18.64
N LEU A 124 -3.36 1.97 -19.80
CA LEU A 124 -3.21 2.68 -21.07
C LEU A 124 -4.47 3.47 -21.43
N ALA A 125 -5.64 2.84 -21.34
CA ALA A 125 -6.92 3.50 -21.58
C ALA A 125 -7.20 4.64 -20.60
N ALA A 126 -6.83 4.48 -19.33
CA ALA A 126 -6.94 5.54 -18.33
C ALA A 126 -6.07 6.76 -18.69
N ASN A 127 -4.83 6.54 -19.13
CA ASN A 127 -3.95 7.61 -19.59
C ASN A 127 -4.48 8.28 -20.86
N ASP A 128 -5.01 7.52 -21.83
CA ASP A 128 -5.59 8.07 -23.06
C ASP A 128 -6.79 8.99 -22.76
N ILE A 129 -7.67 8.58 -21.84
CA ILE A 129 -8.77 9.43 -21.36
C ILE A 129 -8.21 10.69 -20.67
N GLY A 130 -7.19 10.54 -19.83
CA GLY A 130 -6.54 11.67 -19.15
C GLY A 130 -5.94 12.68 -20.14
N LEU A 131 -5.23 12.20 -21.17
CA LEU A 131 -4.68 13.02 -22.25
C LEU A 131 -5.80 13.74 -23.01
N GLY A 132 -6.86 13.03 -23.41
CA GLY A 132 -7.99 13.63 -24.12
C GLY A 132 -8.67 14.74 -23.31
N ARG A 133 -8.87 14.53 -22.00
CA ARG A 133 -9.42 15.55 -21.09
C ARG A 133 -8.50 16.76 -20.95
N LEU A 134 -7.19 16.52 -20.81
CA LEU A 134 -6.20 17.59 -20.73
C LEU A 134 -6.15 18.41 -22.02
N TYR A 135 -6.13 17.77 -23.19
CA TYR A 135 -6.16 18.45 -24.48
C TYR A 135 -7.44 19.28 -24.67
N ASN A 136 -8.59 18.78 -24.21
CA ASN A 136 -9.83 19.54 -24.21
C ASN A 136 -9.76 20.78 -23.31
N LEU A 137 -9.13 20.69 -22.13
CA LEU A 137 -8.90 21.82 -21.25
C LEU A 137 -8.00 22.88 -21.92
N ILE A 138 -6.88 22.45 -22.50
CA ILE A 138 -5.92 23.31 -23.19
C ILE A 138 -6.55 23.96 -24.42
N SER A 139 -7.36 23.24 -25.18
CA SER A 139 -8.04 23.78 -26.36
C SER A 139 -9.08 24.86 -26.02
N ARG A 140 -9.70 24.78 -24.83
CA ARG A 140 -10.71 25.75 -24.36
C ARG A 140 -10.10 27.00 -23.74
N ASN A 141 -9.06 26.83 -22.93
CA ASN A 141 -8.49 27.90 -22.11
C ASN A 141 -7.15 28.44 -22.63
N GLY A 142 -6.50 27.72 -23.54
CA GLY A 142 -5.13 27.99 -23.98
C GLY A 142 -4.08 27.39 -23.04
N LEU A 143 -2.92 27.03 -23.61
CA LEU A 143 -1.82 26.38 -22.87
C LEU A 143 -1.31 27.24 -21.71
N ARG A 144 -1.06 28.54 -21.96
CA ARG A 144 -0.51 29.46 -20.97
C ARG A 144 -1.39 29.56 -19.73
N GLU A 145 -2.69 29.67 -19.92
CA GLU A 145 -3.67 29.74 -18.83
C GLU A 145 -3.68 28.44 -18.04
N CYS A 146 -3.69 27.28 -18.71
CA CYS A 146 -3.66 25.98 -18.04
C CYS A 146 -2.39 25.79 -17.20
N LEU A 147 -1.21 26.20 -17.70
CA LEU A 147 0.04 26.15 -16.96
C LEU A 147 0.03 27.09 -15.74
N THR A 148 -0.54 28.29 -15.90
CA THR A 148 -0.69 29.26 -14.80
C THR A 148 -1.58 28.67 -13.71
N GLN A 149 -2.75 28.14 -14.07
CA GLN A 149 -3.68 27.52 -13.12
C GLN A 149 -3.08 26.28 -12.44
N ALA A 150 -2.29 25.46 -13.16
CA ALA A 150 -1.59 24.33 -12.56
C ALA A 150 -0.59 24.79 -11.48
N GLN A 151 0.14 25.88 -11.74
CA GLN A 151 1.05 26.48 -10.78
C GLN A 151 0.28 27.09 -9.58
N ASP A 152 -0.82 27.81 -9.82
CA ASP A 152 -1.66 28.40 -8.78
C ASP A 152 -2.22 27.31 -7.84
N LEU A 153 -2.61 26.15 -8.36
CA LEU A 153 -3.07 25.01 -7.55
C LEU A 153 -1.97 24.45 -6.64
N ILE A 154 -0.72 24.43 -7.12
CA ILE A 154 0.45 24.02 -6.31
C ILE A 154 0.69 25.05 -5.21
N GLU A 155 0.73 26.34 -5.56
CA GLU A 155 0.95 27.42 -4.59
C GLU A 155 -0.16 27.51 -3.54
N TYR A 156 -1.40 27.26 -3.94
CA TYR A 156 -2.53 27.21 -3.01
C TYR A 156 -2.37 26.09 -1.99
N ALA A 157 -2.00 24.88 -2.42
CA ALA A 157 -1.71 23.78 -1.51
C ALA A 157 -0.54 24.09 -0.57
N THR A 158 0.51 24.76 -1.05
CA THR A 158 1.62 25.22 -0.20
C THR A 158 1.12 26.18 0.89
N LYS A 159 0.34 27.20 0.52
CA LYS A 159 -0.22 28.18 1.48
C LYS A 159 -1.08 27.52 2.53
N MET A 160 -1.99 26.62 2.12
CA MET A 160 -2.83 25.88 3.06
C MET A 160 -2.02 24.99 4.00
N THR A 161 -1.00 24.31 3.47
CA THR A 161 -0.15 23.43 4.28
C THR A 161 0.64 24.23 5.32
N ARG A 162 1.20 25.38 4.94
CA ARG A 162 1.85 26.32 5.87
C ARG A 162 0.90 26.82 6.96
N ALA A 163 -0.31 27.23 6.57
CA ALA A 163 -1.34 27.67 7.52
C ALA A 163 -1.77 26.56 8.50
N ALA A 164 -1.81 25.30 8.05
CA ALA A 164 -2.09 24.17 8.93
C ALA A 164 -0.93 23.92 9.91
N ILE A 165 0.32 23.96 9.43
CA ILE A 165 1.50 23.76 10.28
C ILE A 165 1.63 24.86 11.34
N ASP A 166 1.32 26.11 10.99
CA ASP A 166 1.37 27.27 11.91
C ASP A 166 0.39 27.14 13.09
N GLN A 167 -0.68 26.33 12.95
CA GLN A 167 -1.59 26.01 14.05
C GLN A 167 -1.10 24.89 14.97
N ILE A 168 -0.05 24.17 14.57
CA ILE A 168 0.59 23.15 15.43
C ILE A 168 1.56 23.87 16.36
N PRO A 169 1.50 23.66 17.69
CA PRO A 169 2.39 24.35 18.61
C PRO A 169 3.86 24.09 18.29
N ASP A 170 4.66 25.16 18.22
CA ASP A 170 6.12 25.10 18.10
C ASP A 170 6.72 24.18 19.17
N GLY A 171 7.65 23.32 18.76
CA GLY A 171 8.25 22.37 19.67
C GLY A 171 8.85 21.17 18.98
N ARG A 172 9.33 20.25 19.83
CA ARG A 172 9.98 19.00 19.41
C ARG A 172 9.25 17.82 20.06
N TYR A 173 8.70 16.94 19.22
CA TYR A 173 7.85 15.84 19.64
C TYR A 173 8.41 14.51 19.12
N THR A 174 8.85 13.65 20.04
CA THR A 174 9.41 12.33 19.68
C THR A 174 8.46 11.22 20.03
N PHE A 175 8.30 10.23 19.15
CA PHE A 175 7.56 9.00 19.45
C PHE A 175 8.26 7.79 18.85
N LYS A 176 8.04 6.63 19.47
CA LYS A 176 8.67 5.37 19.08
C LYS A 176 7.66 4.24 19.19
N ASP A 177 7.63 3.39 18.17
CA ASP A 177 6.87 2.15 18.16
C ASP A 177 7.66 1.08 17.39
N TYR A 178 7.11 -0.14 17.28
CA TYR A 178 7.86 -1.32 16.84
C TYR A 178 7.06 -2.18 15.87
N LEU A 179 7.66 -2.57 14.75
CA LEU A 179 7.20 -3.73 13.99
C LEU A 179 7.53 -5.01 14.78
N ASP A 180 6.68 -6.03 14.65
CA ASP A 180 6.78 -7.27 15.43
C ASP A 180 8.07 -8.03 15.12
N ASP A 181 8.25 -8.40 13.85
CA ASP A 181 9.40 -9.14 13.31
C ASP A 181 9.45 -9.02 11.77
N ASP A 182 10.57 -9.35 11.15
CA ASP A 182 10.75 -9.32 9.69
C ASP A 182 10.39 -10.63 8.98
N GLY A 183 9.76 -11.58 9.67
CA GLY A 183 9.50 -12.93 9.16
C GLY A 183 10.76 -13.79 9.01
N ARG A 184 11.91 -13.29 9.51
CA ARG A 184 13.22 -13.94 9.42
C ARG A 184 13.88 -13.97 10.80
N SER A 185 14.90 -13.15 11.02
CA SER A 185 15.73 -13.16 12.23
C SER A 185 15.54 -11.94 13.13
N THR A 186 14.98 -10.84 12.59
CA THR A 186 14.89 -9.58 13.31
C THR A 186 13.54 -9.47 14.00
N LYS A 187 13.54 -9.19 15.30
CA LYS A 187 12.33 -8.96 16.10
C LYS A 187 12.38 -7.60 16.75
N MET A 188 11.22 -7.05 17.11
CA MET A 188 11.10 -5.78 17.81
C MET A 188 11.80 -4.65 17.06
N ILE A 189 11.43 -4.44 15.80
CA ILE A 189 12.14 -3.52 14.90
C ILE A 189 11.67 -2.09 15.20
N PRO A 190 12.52 -1.21 15.77
CA PRO A 190 12.10 0.13 16.16
C PRO A 190 11.89 1.05 14.96
N LEU A 191 10.79 1.81 14.98
CA LEU A 191 10.62 3.02 14.20
C LEU A 191 10.48 4.19 15.18
N GLN A 192 11.26 5.23 14.95
CA GLN A 192 11.26 6.43 15.77
C GLN A 192 11.14 7.64 14.87
N VAL A 193 10.34 8.61 15.31
CA VAL A 193 10.25 9.91 14.66
C VAL A 193 10.39 11.02 15.68
N THR A 194 11.08 12.08 15.29
CA THR A 194 11.08 13.37 15.96
C THR A 194 10.54 14.42 15.01
N ILE A 195 9.41 15.01 15.36
CA ILE A 195 8.79 16.11 14.62
C ILE A 195 9.21 17.42 15.29
N THR A 196 9.76 18.35 14.51
CA THR A 196 10.06 19.71 14.95
C THR A 196 9.20 20.69 14.19
N ILE A 197 8.41 21.49 14.91
CA ILE A 197 7.60 22.59 14.37
C ILE A 197 8.28 23.91 14.72
N ASN A 198 8.42 24.77 13.71
CA ASN A 198 8.97 26.12 13.84
C ASN A 198 8.24 27.06 12.87
N GLY A 199 7.23 27.76 13.38
CA GLY A 199 6.27 28.54 12.59
C GLY A 199 5.63 27.67 11.52
N GLU A 200 5.66 28.12 10.28
CA GLU A 200 5.06 27.43 9.13
C GLU A 200 5.84 26.23 8.58
N LYS A 201 6.88 25.74 9.28
CA LYS A 201 7.75 24.65 8.82
C LYS A 201 7.70 23.43 9.74
N MET A 202 7.69 22.25 9.13
CA MET A 202 7.68 20.96 9.83
C MET A 202 8.85 20.08 9.35
N MET A 203 9.76 19.77 10.27
CA MET A 203 10.81 18.78 10.05
C MET A 203 10.42 17.44 10.68
N VAL A 204 10.50 16.37 9.91
CA VAL A 204 10.17 15.00 10.32
C VAL A 204 11.43 14.15 10.22
N ASP A 205 12.04 13.88 11.37
CA ASP A 205 13.32 13.21 11.47
C ASP A 205 13.15 11.78 11.99
N PHE A 206 13.48 10.79 11.15
CA PHE A 206 13.38 9.37 11.50
C PHE A 206 14.68 8.77 12.08
N THR A 207 15.67 9.60 12.43
CA THR A 207 16.90 9.15 13.07
C THR A 207 16.62 8.32 14.34
N GLY A 208 17.30 7.18 14.43
CA GLY A 208 17.11 6.19 15.50
C GLY A 208 16.10 5.09 15.18
N SER A 209 15.56 5.07 13.96
CA SER A 209 14.86 3.92 13.39
C SER A 209 15.86 2.78 13.09
N ALA A 210 15.35 1.56 12.95
CA ALA A 210 16.17 0.38 12.69
C ALA A 210 17.01 0.50 11.41
N GLN A 211 18.14 -0.20 11.37
CA GLN A 211 18.83 -0.50 10.11
C GLN A 211 17.94 -1.35 9.21
N ALA A 212 18.22 -1.39 7.91
CA ALA A 212 17.55 -2.26 6.98
C ALA A 212 17.59 -3.72 7.48
N VAL A 213 16.45 -4.41 7.38
CA VAL A 213 16.25 -5.76 7.91
C VAL A 213 16.33 -6.80 6.81
N PRO A 214 16.77 -8.03 7.11
CA PRO A 214 16.80 -9.12 6.13
C PRO A 214 15.46 -9.45 5.49
N GLY A 215 14.34 -9.28 6.18
CA GLY A 215 13.01 -9.51 5.60
C GLY A 215 12.50 -8.36 4.72
N ASN A 216 11.28 -8.48 4.22
CA ASN A 216 10.70 -7.59 3.20
C ASN A 216 10.02 -6.32 3.74
N LEU A 217 10.22 -5.99 5.03
CA LEU A 217 9.63 -4.82 5.68
C LEU A 217 10.34 -3.50 5.34
N ASN A 218 11.39 -3.49 4.51
CA ASN A 218 12.10 -2.26 4.21
C ASN A 218 11.25 -1.34 3.32
N ALA A 219 11.12 -0.06 3.68
CA ALA A 219 10.35 0.93 2.95
C ALA A 219 11.29 1.92 2.25
N VAL A 220 11.12 2.09 0.93
CA VAL A 220 11.84 3.13 0.20
C VAL A 220 11.38 4.53 0.62
N PRO A 221 12.22 5.58 0.50
CA PRO A 221 11.89 6.93 0.97
C PRO A 221 10.57 7.49 0.42
N SER A 222 10.20 7.14 -0.82
CA SER A 222 8.94 7.57 -1.44
C SER A 222 7.69 7.13 -0.66
N ILE A 223 7.74 5.97 0.01
CA ILE A 223 6.67 5.47 0.89
C ILE A 223 6.60 6.31 2.16
N VAL A 224 7.76 6.60 2.76
CA VAL A 224 7.88 7.39 4.00
C VAL A 224 7.31 8.80 3.79
N GLU A 225 7.69 9.44 2.69
CA GLU A 225 7.16 10.77 2.32
C GLU A 225 5.64 10.75 2.17
N SER A 226 5.10 9.72 1.53
CA SER A 226 3.66 9.59 1.30
C SER A 226 2.89 9.38 2.61
N ALA A 227 3.43 8.56 3.53
CA ALA A 227 2.84 8.33 4.84
C ALA A 227 2.87 9.59 5.74
N VAL A 228 3.95 10.36 5.71
CA VAL A 228 4.05 11.64 6.45
C VAL A 228 3.04 12.66 5.93
N VAL A 229 2.94 12.83 4.61
CA VAL A 229 1.98 13.76 4.01
C VAL A 229 0.54 13.32 4.22
N TYR A 230 0.26 12.02 4.22
CA TYR A 230 -1.05 11.50 4.63
C TYR A 230 -1.42 11.97 6.04
N CYS A 231 -0.51 11.82 7.01
CA CYS A 231 -0.75 12.25 8.39
C CYS A 231 -1.01 13.76 8.48
N LEU A 232 -0.18 14.55 7.80
CA LEU A 232 -0.34 16.00 7.76
C LEU A 232 -1.67 16.39 7.12
N ARG A 233 -2.08 15.74 6.04
CA ARG A 233 -3.37 16.02 5.39
C ARG A 233 -4.54 15.80 6.35
N CYS A 234 -4.54 14.68 7.10
CA CYS A 234 -5.57 14.40 8.09
C CYS A 234 -5.64 15.49 9.17
N VAL A 235 -4.48 15.93 9.68
CA VAL A 235 -4.39 16.99 10.69
C VAL A 235 -4.82 18.34 10.10
N ALA A 236 -4.31 18.70 8.93
CA ALA A 236 -4.60 19.95 8.25
C ALA A 236 -6.09 20.11 7.93
N MET A 237 -6.74 19.05 7.47
CA MET A 237 -8.19 19.07 7.19
C MET A 237 -9.02 19.38 8.44
N GLN A 238 -8.57 18.90 9.61
CA GLN A 238 -9.27 19.14 10.86
C GLN A 238 -8.92 20.48 11.51
N LEU A 239 -7.69 20.98 11.33
CA LEU A 239 -7.28 22.31 11.82
C LEU A 239 -7.85 23.45 10.98
N LEU A 240 -7.95 23.25 9.66
CA LEU A 240 -8.47 24.26 8.74
C LEU A 240 -9.97 24.13 8.46
N GLU A 241 -10.60 23.03 8.89
CA GLU A 241 -12.00 22.70 8.60
C GLU A 241 -12.36 22.75 7.10
N THR A 242 -11.38 22.40 6.25
CA THR A 242 -11.54 22.36 4.79
C THR A 242 -10.66 21.29 4.17
N GLU A 243 -10.99 20.86 2.96
CA GLU A 243 -10.15 19.91 2.22
C GLU A 243 -8.80 20.54 1.86
N LEU A 244 -7.70 19.79 2.12
CA LEU A 244 -6.36 20.13 1.64
C LEU A 244 -6.14 19.47 0.27
N PRO A 245 -5.92 20.25 -0.82
CA PRO A 245 -5.57 19.71 -2.12
C PRO A 245 -4.25 18.93 -2.05
N MET A 246 -4.24 17.71 -2.59
CA MET A 246 -3.05 16.86 -2.54
C MET A 246 -2.23 16.98 -3.83
N ASN A 247 -1.17 17.80 -3.78
CA ASN A 247 -0.20 17.97 -4.86
C ASN A 247 1.19 18.32 -4.28
N GLN A 248 2.19 18.62 -5.12
CA GLN A 248 3.57 18.89 -4.70
C GLN A 248 3.70 20.06 -3.69
N GLY A 249 2.76 21.00 -3.68
CA GLY A 249 2.73 22.11 -2.72
C GLY A 249 2.53 21.64 -1.28
N ALA A 250 1.82 20.52 -1.07
CA ALA A 250 1.64 19.92 0.25
C ALA A 250 2.93 19.35 0.86
N PHE A 251 3.98 19.18 0.05
CA PHE A 251 5.28 18.69 0.48
C PHE A 251 6.27 19.83 0.74
N GLU A 252 6.07 21.01 0.15
CA GLU A 252 7.06 22.10 0.17
C GLU A 252 7.44 22.58 1.58
N PRO A 253 6.50 22.71 2.54
CA PRO A 253 6.83 23.14 3.91
C PRO A 253 7.48 22.03 4.77
N LEU A 254 7.70 20.85 4.20
CA LEU A 254 8.17 19.66 4.90
C LEU A 254 9.64 19.38 4.60
N SER A 255 10.35 18.98 5.64
CA SER A 255 11.69 18.38 5.50
C SER A 255 11.66 17.00 6.15
N ILE A 256 11.77 15.95 5.34
CA ILE A 256 11.72 14.56 5.81
C ILE A 256 13.13 13.99 5.75
N LEU A 257 13.63 13.52 6.90
CA LEU A 257 14.96 12.94 7.03
C LEU A 257 14.86 11.45 7.34
N THR A 258 15.49 10.62 6.50
CA THR A 258 15.71 9.20 6.73
C THR A 258 17.21 8.90 6.63
N GLU A 259 17.71 7.98 7.46
CA GLU A 259 19.12 7.61 7.46
C GLU A 259 19.40 6.61 6.32
N PRO A 260 20.33 6.87 5.39
CA PRO A 260 20.74 5.88 4.40
C PRO A 260 21.19 4.57 5.07
N GLY A 261 20.70 3.42 4.60
CA GLY A 261 20.95 2.14 5.25
C GLY A 261 19.90 1.73 6.28
N SER A 262 18.99 2.63 6.66
CA SER A 262 17.88 2.32 7.56
C SER A 262 16.77 1.51 6.89
N ILE A 263 15.86 0.97 7.70
CA ILE A 263 14.62 0.32 7.23
C ILE A 263 13.74 1.28 6.40
N LEU A 264 13.92 2.59 6.54
CA LEU A 264 13.17 3.65 5.85
C LEU A 264 13.95 4.27 4.68
N ASN A 265 15.17 3.79 4.42
CA ASN A 265 16.00 4.13 3.27
C ASN A 265 17.01 3.00 2.99
N PRO A 266 16.50 1.80 2.65
CA PRO A 266 17.35 0.65 2.40
C PRO A 266 18.14 0.84 1.09
N PRO A 267 19.39 0.38 0.99
CA PRO A 267 20.06 0.26 -0.30
C PRO A 267 19.51 -0.94 -1.08
N ARG A 268 19.71 -0.96 -2.39
CA ARG A 268 19.56 -2.21 -3.16
C ARG A 268 20.59 -3.24 -2.63
N PRO A 269 20.27 -4.56 -2.51
CA PRO A 269 19.11 -5.26 -3.06
C PRO A 269 18.06 -5.68 -2.03
N TYR A 270 17.92 -4.98 -0.90
CA TYR A 270 16.94 -5.37 0.13
C TYR A 270 15.52 -5.51 -0.45
N ALA A 271 14.79 -6.51 0.05
CA ALA A 271 13.38 -6.72 -0.22
C ALA A 271 12.53 -5.58 0.38
N VAL A 272 11.50 -5.13 -0.35
CA VAL A 272 10.69 -3.95 0.00
C VAL A 272 9.17 -4.15 -0.13
N ALA A 273 8.70 -5.35 -0.50
CA ALA A 273 7.29 -5.61 -0.76
C ALA A 273 6.38 -5.19 0.39
N ALA A 274 6.75 -5.56 1.63
CA ALA A 274 6.00 -5.25 2.85
C ALA A 274 6.31 -3.87 3.44
N GLY A 275 7.31 -3.15 2.91
CA GLY A 275 7.56 -1.76 3.24
C GLY A 275 6.36 -0.86 2.91
N ASN A 276 5.72 -1.10 1.75
CA ASN A 276 4.58 -0.32 1.28
C ASN A 276 3.31 -0.59 2.10
N VAL A 277 3.15 -1.81 2.61
CA VAL A 277 1.88 -2.26 3.22
C VAL A 277 1.92 -2.35 4.75
N GLU A 278 3.04 -2.71 5.37
CA GLU A 278 3.13 -2.87 6.83
C GLU A 278 3.97 -1.78 7.50
N THR A 279 5.16 -1.51 6.97
CA THR A 279 6.04 -0.47 7.55
C THR A 279 5.45 0.92 7.40
N SER A 280 4.76 1.19 6.29
CA SER A 280 4.02 2.44 6.08
C SER A 280 2.94 2.68 7.15
N GLN A 281 2.22 1.63 7.59
CA GLN A 281 1.27 1.73 8.70
C GLN A 281 1.99 2.12 9.99
N ARG A 282 3.17 1.55 10.24
CA ARG A 282 3.95 1.91 11.42
C ARG A 282 4.53 3.32 11.35
N VAL A 283 4.89 3.81 10.16
CA VAL A 283 5.28 5.22 9.96
C VAL A 283 4.12 6.14 10.34
N VAL A 284 2.89 5.84 9.91
CA VAL A 284 1.69 6.60 10.31
C VAL A 284 1.51 6.57 11.82
N ASP A 285 1.59 5.40 12.45
CA ASP A 285 1.44 5.25 13.90
C ASP A 285 2.46 6.13 14.66
N VAL A 286 3.75 6.12 14.28
CA VAL A 286 4.75 6.93 15.00
C VAL A 286 4.59 8.44 14.74
N VAL A 287 4.19 8.84 13.53
CA VAL A 287 3.95 10.25 13.18
C VAL A 287 2.75 10.78 13.97
N PHE A 288 1.62 10.08 13.98
CA PHE A 288 0.49 10.45 14.82
C PHE A 288 0.83 10.36 16.30
N GLY A 289 1.57 9.35 16.74
CA GLY A 289 2.08 9.26 18.11
C GLY A 289 2.88 10.49 18.53
N ALA A 290 3.73 11.04 17.66
CA ALA A 290 4.46 12.28 17.93
C ALA A 290 3.53 13.50 17.92
N LEU A 291 2.67 13.65 16.91
CA LEU A 291 1.70 14.74 16.81
C LEU A 291 0.68 14.75 17.95
N SER A 292 0.38 13.60 18.57
CA SER A 292 -0.51 13.51 19.72
C SER A 292 -0.01 14.30 20.93
N LYS A 293 1.31 14.52 21.01
CA LYS A 293 1.93 15.35 22.06
C LYS A 293 1.73 16.84 21.82
N ALA A 294 1.62 17.25 20.56
CA ALA A 294 1.36 18.63 20.16
C ALA A 294 -0.15 18.93 20.15
N LEU A 295 -0.96 17.96 19.71
CA LEU A 295 -2.40 18.09 19.47
C LEU A 295 -3.18 16.96 20.18
N PRO A 296 -3.13 16.86 21.53
CA PRO A 296 -3.73 15.75 22.28
C PRO A 296 -5.26 15.70 22.18
N HIS A 297 -5.88 16.82 21.80
CA HIS A 297 -7.32 16.97 21.62
C HIS A 297 -7.79 16.59 20.21
N LEU A 298 -6.87 16.23 19.32
CA LEU A 298 -7.14 16.00 17.90
C LEU A 298 -6.82 14.55 17.49
N ILE A 299 -5.66 14.06 17.91
CA ILE A 299 -5.11 12.81 17.39
C ILE A 299 -5.82 11.60 18.02
N PRO A 300 -6.26 10.61 17.21
CA PRO A 300 -6.82 9.38 17.70
C PRO A 300 -5.75 8.43 18.27
N ALA A 301 -6.20 7.41 19.01
CA ALA A 301 -5.36 6.27 19.38
C ALA A 301 -4.92 5.45 18.14
N ALA A 302 -4.03 4.47 18.33
CA ALA A 302 -3.58 3.64 17.21
C ALA A 302 -4.73 2.80 16.62
N SER A 303 -4.81 2.78 15.29
CA SER A 303 -5.65 1.80 14.58
C SER A 303 -4.97 0.43 14.55
N GLN A 304 -5.59 -0.54 13.87
CA GLN A 304 -5.07 -1.91 13.76
C GLN A 304 -3.59 -2.01 13.32
N GLY A 305 -3.01 -0.99 12.67
CA GLY A 305 -1.57 -0.89 12.40
C GLY A 305 -1.00 -2.02 11.53
N THR A 306 -1.83 -2.58 10.65
CA THR A 306 -1.54 -3.69 9.73
C THR A 306 -2.52 -3.62 8.56
N MET A 307 -2.13 -4.09 7.37
CA MET A 307 -3.09 -4.33 6.28
C MET A 307 -3.65 -5.75 6.29
N ASN A 308 -3.06 -6.64 7.11
CA ASN A 308 -3.37 -8.06 7.16
C ASN A 308 -3.34 -8.67 5.75
N ASN A 309 -2.22 -8.47 5.05
CA ASN A 309 -2.08 -8.94 3.67
C ASN A 309 -2.24 -10.45 3.62
N LEU A 310 -3.19 -10.90 2.82
CA LEU A 310 -3.38 -12.29 2.47
C LEU A 310 -3.18 -12.45 0.97
N THR A 311 -2.22 -13.26 0.58
CA THR A 311 -2.11 -13.75 -0.78
C THR A 311 -2.23 -15.25 -0.85
N PHE A 312 -2.78 -15.74 -1.94
CA PHE A 312 -2.77 -17.17 -2.25
C PHE A 312 -2.86 -17.41 -3.74
N GLY A 313 -2.48 -18.60 -4.18
CA GLY A 313 -2.59 -18.99 -5.58
C GLY A 313 -2.28 -20.45 -5.81
N SER A 314 -2.36 -20.86 -7.08
CA SER A 314 -2.19 -22.25 -7.48
C SER A 314 -0.85 -22.83 -7.05
N ARG A 315 -0.88 -24.07 -6.54
CA ARG A 315 0.32 -24.90 -6.40
C ARG A 315 0.55 -25.68 -7.70
N LEU A 316 1.72 -25.51 -8.32
CA LEU A 316 2.02 -26.10 -9.64
C LEU A 316 1.86 -27.62 -9.69
N GLU A 317 2.18 -28.33 -8.60
CA GLU A 317 2.04 -29.79 -8.49
C GLU A 317 0.59 -30.27 -8.57
N SER A 318 -0.38 -29.37 -8.33
CA SER A 318 -1.83 -29.66 -8.42
C SER A 318 -2.49 -29.12 -9.69
N VAL A 319 -1.73 -28.52 -10.61
CA VAL A 319 -2.24 -28.08 -11.91
C VAL A 319 -2.03 -29.22 -12.90
N ASP A 320 -3.14 -29.81 -13.37
CA ASP A 320 -3.10 -30.85 -14.41
C ASP A 320 -2.53 -30.24 -15.71
N ASN A 321 -1.24 -30.48 -15.93
CA ASN A 321 -0.44 -30.11 -17.09
C ASN A 321 -0.69 -28.69 -17.65
N PRO A 322 0.00 -27.64 -17.16
CA PRO A 322 -0.19 -26.25 -17.60
C PRO A 322 0.12 -25.98 -19.08
N PHE A 323 0.62 -26.98 -19.83
CA PHE A 323 1.02 -26.87 -21.23
C PHE A 323 0.20 -27.74 -22.20
N GLN A 324 -0.82 -28.48 -21.73
CA GLN A 324 -1.73 -29.22 -22.61
C GLN A 324 -3.09 -28.54 -22.69
N ASN A 325 -3.53 -28.22 -23.91
CA ASN A 325 -4.85 -27.68 -24.26
C ASN A 325 -6.06 -28.58 -23.87
N ASN A 326 -5.85 -29.63 -23.07
CA ASN A 326 -6.85 -30.60 -22.65
C ASN A 326 -6.75 -30.81 -21.14
N LEU A 327 -7.22 -29.83 -20.36
CA LEU A 327 -7.43 -30.02 -18.93
C LEU A 327 -8.45 -31.15 -18.72
N PRO A 328 -8.22 -32.05 -17.75
CA PRO A 328 -9.19 -33.09 -17.42
C PRO A 328 -10.53 -32.47 -17.05
N GLU A 329 -11.62 -33.18 -17.37
CA GLU A 329 -12.99 -32.71 -17.20
C GLU A 329 -13.33 -32.33 -15.74
N SER A 330 -12.58 -32.86 -14.76
CA SER A 330 -12.66 -32.52 -13.33
C SER A 330 -12.14 -31.12 -12.98
N ALA A 331 -11.14 -30.58 -13.70
CA ALA A 331 -10.67 -29.20 -13.49
C ALA A 331 -11.70 -28.17 -14.02
N LYS A 332 -12.61 -28.59 -14.91
CA LYS A 332 -13.70 -27.76 -15.46
C LYS A 332 -14.91 -27.64 -14.52
N THR A 333 -14.95 -28.36 -13.39
CA THR A 333 -16.13 -28.43 -12.52
C THR A 333 -15.94 -27.81 -11.14
N THR A 334 -14.73 -27.41 -10.74
CA THR A 334 -14.50 -26.71 -9.48
C THR A 334 -14.96 -25.24 -9.60
N PRO A 335 -15.91 -24.77 -8.75
CA PRO A 335 -16.33 -23.38 -8.76
C PRO A 335 -15.14 -22.43 -8.55
N GLY A 336 -15.06 -21.38 -9.36
CA GLY A 336 -14.04 -20.34 -9.27
C GLY A 336 -12.62 -20.73 -9.70
N GLN A 337 -12.39 -21.95 -10.20
CA GLN A 337 -11.09 -22.32 -10.75
C GLN A 337 -10.95 -21.85 -12.21
N PRO A 338 -9.90 -21.09 -12.58
CA PRO A 338 -9.65 -20.75 -13.98
C PRO A 338 -9.41 -21.99 -14.83
N ALA A 339 -9.70 -21.88 -16.13
CA ALA A 339 -9.58 -23.00 -17.06
C ALA A 339 -8.16 -23.58 -17.05
N ASP A 340 -7.11 -22.76 -17.18
CA ASP A 340 -5.70 -23.20 -17.15
C ASP A 340 -5.19 -23.58 -15.74
N GLY A 341 -6.04 -23.49 -14.72
CA GLY A 341 -5.75 -23.83 -13.34
C GLY A 341 -4.81 -22.86 -12.62
N LEU A 342 -4.34 -21.79 -13.26
CA LEU A 342 -3.42 -20.82 -12.68
C LEU A 342 -4.19 -19.59 -12.17
N PHE A 343 -4.00 -19.26 -10.89
CA PHE A 343 -4.52 -18.04 -10.29
C PHE A 343 -3.57 -17.49 -9.24
N ALA A 344 -3.69 -16.18 -9.01
CA ALA A 344 -3.07 -15.47 -7.92
C ALA A 344 -4.06 -14.43 -7.39
N TYR A 345 -4.25 -14.43 -6.08
CA TYR A 345 -5.14 -13.52 -5.39
C TYR A 345 -4.39 -12.76 -4.31
N TYR A 346 -4.81 -11.51 -4.09
CA TYR A 346 -4.33 -10.64 -3.05
C TYR A 346 -5.51 -9.89 -2.43
N GLU A 347 -5.60 -9.91 -1.11
CA GLU A 347 -6.56 -9.15 -0.31
C GLU A 347 -5.84 -8.46 0.85
N THR A 348 -6.32 -7.26 1.19
CA THR A 348 -6.05 -6.64 2.49
C THR A 348 -7.31 -6.73 3.34
N ILE A 349 -7.14 -6.98 4.64
CA ILE A 349 -8.27 -7.22 5.54
C ILE A 349 -8.32 -6.12 6.60
N GLY A 350 -9.48 -5.45 6.70
CA GLY A 350 -9.75 -4.39 7.67
C GLY A 350 -9.70 -4.85 9.13
N GLY A 351 -9.74 -3.91 10.05
CA GLY A 351 -9.72 -4.17 11.48
C GLY A 351 -10.28 -3.02 12.30
N GLY A 352 -9.92 -2.93 13.57
CA GLY A 352 -10.40 -1.85 14.43
C GLY A 352 -9.62 -0.55 14.20
N THR A 353 -10.30 0.59 14.05
CA THR A 353 -9.63 1.90 14.07
C THR A 353 -9.46 2.41 15.49
N GLY A 354 -8.46 3.26 15.72
CA GLY A 354 -8.27 3.88 17.03
C GLY A 354 -9.41 4.84 17.36
N ALA A 355 -9.79 4.89 18.64
CA ALA A 355 -10.77 5.84 19.14
C ALA A 355 -10.23 7.27 19.09
N GLY A 356 -11.12 8.22 18.83
CA GLY A 356 -10.80 9.64 18.78
C GLY A 356 -11.14 10.37 20.09
N PRO A 357 -10.78 11.65 20.17
CA PRO A 357 -11.18 12.54 21.27
C PRO A 357 -12.69 12.79 21.38
N MET A 358 -13.44 12.46 20.32
CA MET A 358 -14.87 12.77 20.19
C MET A 358 -15.76 11.55 19.95
N ASN A 359 -15.21 10.40 19.59
CA ASN A 359 -15.98 9.22 19.19
C ASN A 359 -15.20 7.91 19.35
N ASP A 360 -15.96 6.82 19.41
CA ASP A 360 -15.45 5.45 19.32
C ASP A 360 -14.79 5.21 17.95
N GLY A 361 -13.85 4.28 17.91
CA GLY A 361 -13.24 3.82 16.66
C GLY A 361 -14.21 2.98 15.82
N GLY A 362 -14.06 3.05 14.50
CA GLY A 362 -14.84 2.25 13.56
C GLY A 362 -14.45 0.78 13.60
N HIS A 363 -15.44 -0.10 13.52
CA HIS A 363 -15.25 -1.55 13.52
C HIS A 363 -14.95 -2.08 12.11
N SER A 364 -14.06 -3.07 12.00
CA SER A 364 -13.87 -3.92 10.82
C SER A 364 -13.61 -3.16 9.51
N MET A 365 -12.86 -2.06 9.54
CA MET A 365 -12.61 -1.20 8.39
C MET A 365 -11.11 -1.07 8.09
N HIS A 366 -10.81 -0.80 6.82
CA HIS A 366 -9.47 -0.39 6.40
C HIS A 366 -9.12 0.97 6.99
N ALA A 367 -7.87 1.11 7.43
CA ALA A 367 -7.39 2.32 8.09
C ALA A 367 -6.03 2.73 7.52
N HIS A 368 -5.79 4.03 7.50
CA HIS A 368 -4.52 4.65 7.14
C HIS A 368 -4.06 4.30 5.72
N MET A 369 -2.95 3.56 5.58
CA MET A 369 -2.34 3.29 4.27
C MET A 369 -3.13 2.30 3.42
N SER A 370 -4.25 1.76 3.93
CA SER A 370 -5.17 0.91 3.18
C SER A 370 -6.24 1.75 2.47
N ASN A 371 -6.31 1.65 1.14
CA ASN A 371 -7.30 2.36 0.31
C ASN A 371 -8.08 1.40 -0.61
N THR A 372 -8.65 0.36 -0.02
CA THR A 372 -9.44 -0.66 -0.72
C THR A 372 -10.76 -0.88 -0.01
N LEU A 373 -11.80 -1.26 -0.75
CA LEU A 373 -13.03 -1.81 -0.18
C LEU A 373 -12.84 -3.32 0.06
N ASN A 374 -13.71 -3.91 0.87
CA ASN A 374 -13.74 -5.36 1.04
C ASN A 374 -14.09 -6.05 -0.29
N THR A 375 -13.54 -7.24 -0.54
CA THR A 375 -14.00 -8.07 -1.66
C THR A 375 -15.35 -8.69 -1.28
N PRO A 376 -16.42 -8.52 -2.10
CA PRO A 376 -17.69 -9.18 -1.85
C PRO A 376 -17.53 -10.71 -1.83
N VAL A 377 -18.22 -11.39 -0.91
CA VAL A 377 -18.14 -12.85 -0.75
C VAL A 377 -18.45 -13.57 -2.05
N GLU A 378 -19.57 -13.22 -2.69
CA GLU A 378 -20.01 -13.85 -3.94
C GLU A 378 -19.02 -13.63 -5.08
N ALA A 379 -18.37 -12.46 -5.15
CA ALA A 379 -17.37 -12.17 -6.17
C ALA A 379 -16.09 -13.00 -5.95
N LEU A 380 -15.67 -13.17 -4.69
CA LEU A 380 -14.51 -14.00 -4.34
C LEU A 380 -14.76 -15.47 -4.67
N GLU A 381 -15.89 -16.04 -4.24
CA GLU A 381 -16.25 -17.44 -4.49
C GLU A 381 -16.54 -17.73 -5.97
N TYR A 382 -16.99 -16.72 -6.72
CA TYR A 382 -17.16 -16.82 -8.17
C TYR A 382 -15.81 -16.83 -8.91
N GLY A 383 -14.86 -15.99 -8.47
CA GLY A 383 -13.59 -15.77 -9.18
C GLY A 383 -12.46 -16.72 -8.77
N TYR A 384 -12.54 -17.35 -7.60
CA TYR A 384 -11.44 -18.14 -7.03
C TYR A 384 -11.95 -19.42 -6.34
N PRO A 385 -11.15 -20.50 -6.31
CA PRO A 385 -11.56 -21.79 -5.75
C PRO A 385 -11.45 -21.79 -4.22
N VAL A 386 -12.22 -20.91 -3.59
CA VAL A 386 -12.30 -20.73 -2.14
C VAL A 386 -13.76 -20.60 -1.72
N ARG A 387 -14.03 -20.90 -0.45
CA ARG A 387 -15.32 -20.65 0.19
C ARG A 387 -15.13 -19.82 1.45
N VAL A 388 -15.95 -18.80 1.62
CA VAL A 388 -16.03 -18.00 2.83
C VAL A 388 -16.86 -18.76 3.86
N ILE A 389 -16.20 -19.27 4.90
CA ILE A 389 -16.85 -19.96 6.00
C ILE A 389 -17.35 -18.97 7.06
N GLU A 390 -16.57 -17.92 7.30
CA GLU A 390 -16.89 -16.92 8.31
C GLU A 390 -16.41 -15.54 7.86
N TYR A 391 -17.28 -14.55 8.04
CA TYR A 391 -16.92 -13.14 7.92
C TYR A 391 -17.77 -12.33 8.90
N ARG A 392 -17.19 -11.94 10.04
CA ARG A 392 -17.90 -11.18 11.07
C ARG A 392 -16.99 -10.26 11.85
N GLN A 393 -17.58 -9.32 12.58
CA GLN A 393 -16.85 -8.53 13.57
C GLN A 393 -16.29 -9.43 14.69
N ARG A 394 -15.08 -9.09 15.15
CA ARG A 394 -14.40 -9.71 16.28
C ARG A 394 -14.72 -8.93 17.55
N SER A 395 -15.86 -9.22 18.15
CA SER A 395 -16.40 -8.48 19.29
C SER A 395 -15.40 -8.36 20.46
N ALA A 396 -15.40 -7.18 21.09
CA ALA A 396 -14.56 -6.87 22.25
C ALA A 396 -13.06 -7.05 21.99
N SER A 397 -12.61 -6.71 20.79
CA SER A 397 -11.19 -6.60 20.45
C SER A 397 -10.68 -5.16 20.51
N GLY A 398 -11.54 -4.16 20.46
CA GLY A 398 -11.20 -2.76 20.68
C GLY A 398 -10.76 -2.47 22.12
N GLY A 399 -9.82 -1.54 22.26
CA GLY A 399 -9.30 -1.09 23.55
C GLY A 399 -10.34 -0.26 24.30
N ALA A 400 -10.43 -0.45 25.62
CA ALA A 400 -11.34 0.33 26.45
C ALA A 400 -10.84 1.77 26.64
N GLY A 401 -11.76 2.71 26.75
CA GLY A 401 -11.47 4.11 27.07
C GLY A 401 -12.76 4.86 27.36
N LYS A 402 -12.68 6.18 27.53
CA LYS A 402 -13.87 7.05 27.45
C LYS A 402 -14.58 6.81 26.11
N PHE A 403 -13.79 6.70 25.05
CA PHE A 403 -14.20 6.18 23.76
C PHE A 403 -13.45 4.88 23.48
N LYS A 404 -14.18 3.88 23.00
CA LYS A 404 -13.68 2.53 22.74
C LYS A 404 -13.03 2.48 21.38
N GLY A 405 -11.90 1.78 21.29
CA GLY A 405 -11.32 1.43 19.99
C GLY A 405 -12.28 0.55 19.20
N GLY A 406 -12.16 0.60 17.88
CA GLY A 406 -12.92 -0.26 16.98
C GLY A 406 -12.58 -1.73 17.19
N ASP A 407 -13.54 -2.60 16.88
CA ASP A 407 -13.32 -4.04 16.89
C ASP A 407 -12.74 -4.48 15.54
N GLY A 408 -11.80 -5.43 15.57
CA GLY A 408 -11.34 -6.13 14.39
C GLY A 408 -12.41 -7.04 13.79
N LEU A 409 -12.00 -7.95 12.91
CA LEU A 409 -12.87 -8.90 12.23
C LEU A 409 -12.27 -10.31 12.21
N VAL A 410 -13.13 -11.29 11.99
CA VAL A 410 -12.78 -12.69 11.75
C VAL A 410 -13.09 -13.01 10.29
N ARG A 411 -12.08 -13.49 9.56
CA ARG A 411 -12.17 -13.90 8.15
C ARG A 411 -11.67 -15.34 8.03
N THR A 412 -12.54 -16.27 7.64
CA THR A 412 -12.18 -17.69 7.47
C THR A 412 -12.46 -18.14 6.04
N LEU A 413 -11.41 -18.57 5.35
CA LEU A 413 -11.47 -19.12 3.99
C LEU A 413 -11.17 -20.62 4.03
N GLU A 414 -12.02 -21.42 3.37
CA GLU A 414 -11.76 -22.82 3.04
C GLU A 414 -11.29 -22.90 1.59
N PHE A 415 -10.17 -23.58 1.34
CA PHE A 415 -9.63 -23.73 -0.01
C PHE A 415 -10.21 -24.98 -0.68
N LEU A 416 -10.69 -24.86 -1.91
CA LEU A 416 -11.33 -25.95 -2.66
C LEU A 416 -10.34 -26.74 -3.51
N VAL A 417 -9.14 -26.20 -3.70
CA VAL A 417 -7.99 -26.83 -4.37
C VAL A 417 -6.73 -26.59 -3.53
N PRO A 418 -5.65 -27.34 -3.75
CA PRO A 418 -4.40 -27.04 -3.09
C PRO A 418 -3.83 -25.68 -3.50
N VAL A 419 -3.36 -24.90 -2.51
CA VAL A 419 -2.81 -23.56 -2.71
C VAL A 419 -1.54 -23.35 -1.90
N THR A 420 -0.73 -22.40 -2.33
CA THR A 420 0.27 -21.75 -1.47
C THR A 420 -0.30 -20.42 -1.02
N ALA A 421 -0.41 -20.21 0.29
CA ALA A 421 -0.89 -18.97 0.89
C ALA A 421 0.25 -18.26 1.65
N THR A 422 0.32 -16.94 1.55
CA THR A 422 1.24 -16.11 2.33
C THR A 422 0.45 -15.06 3.10
N VAL A 423 0.78 -14.92 4.38
CA VAL A 423 0.25 -13.86 5.24
C VAL A 423 1.40 -12.95 5.64
N VAL A 424 1.22 -11.66 5.44
CA VAL A 424 2.11 -10.61 5.96
C VAL A 424 1.26 -9.67 6.81
N SER A 425 1.40 -9.78 8.13
CA SER A 425 0.59 -9.03 9.09
C SER A 425 1.41 -8.58 10.29
N GLU A 426 1.01 -7.44 10.84
CA GLU A 426 1.55 -6.84 12.07
C GLU A 426 0.56 -6.95 13.25
N ARG A 427 1.01 -6.51 14.43
CA ARG A 427 0.23 -6.49 15.69
C ARG A 427 -0.27 -7.87 16.14
N ARG A 428 0.57 -8.88 15.98
CA ARG A 428 0.39 -10.24 16.54
C ARG A 428 1.12 -10.40 17.86
N SER A 429 2.28 -9.76 18.02
CA SER A 429 3.05 -9.77 19.28
C SER A 429 2.75 -8.57 20.17
N ARG A 430 2.33 -7.45 19.57
CA ARG A 430 2.01 -6.20 20.26
C ARG A 430 0.66 -5.64 19.86
N PRO A 431 -0.15 -5.18 20.82
CA PRO A 431 -1.42 -4.56 20.49
C PRO A 431 -1.23 -3.13 19.95
N PRO A 432 -2.21 -2.59 19.22
CA PRO A 432 -2.35 -1.16 19.00
C PRO A 432 -2.49 -0.39 20.33
N TYR A 433 -1.72 0.68 20.50
CA TYR A 433 -1.71 1.45 21.74
C TYR A 433 -2.96 2.32 21.89
N GLY A 434 -3.42 2.47 23.14
CA GLY A 434 -4.40 3.50 23.50
C GLY A 434 -3.75 4.87 23.71
N LEU A 435 -4.56 5.93 23.79
CA LEU A 435 -4.09 7.31 23.94
C LEU A 435 -4.86 8.04 25.05
N ASN A 436 -4.22 9.03 25.69
CA ASN A 436 -4.81 9.85 26.75
C ASN A 436 -5.44 9.03 27.90
N GLY A 437 -4.80 7.91 28.27
CA GLY A 437 -5.28 7.00 29.32
C GLY A 437 -6.18 5.87 28.82
N GLY A 438 -6.50 5.81 27.53
CA GLY A 438 -7.16 4.67 26.93
C GLY A 438 -6.27 3.42 26.91
N LEU A 439 -6.89 2.25 26.95
CA LEU A 439 -6.22 0.95 26.94
C LEU A 439 -5.95 0.48 25.51
N ALA A 440 -4.95 -0.39 25.37
CA ALA A 440 -4.59 -1.00 24.11
C ALA A 440 -5.72 -1.93 23.58
N GLY A 441 -5.80 -2.06 22.25
CA GLY A 441 -6.65 -3.07 21.62
C GLY A 441 -6.13 -4.49 21.83
N LYS A 442 -6.83 -5.50 21.32
CA LYS A 442 -6.32 -6.88 21.25
C LYS A 442 -5.43 -7.05 20.04
N THR A 443 -4.42 -7.90 20.17
CA THR A 443 -3.64 -8.40 19.03
C THR A 443 -4.51 -9.22 18.08
N GLY A 444 -4.05 -9.30 16.82
CA GLY A 444 -4.59 -10.24 15.84
C GLY A 444 -4.07 -11.66 16.07
N LEU A 445 -4.66 -12.64 15.38
CA LEU A 445 -4.28 -14.05 15.39
C LEU A 445 -4.43 -14.64 13.98
N ASN A 446 -3.57 -15.60 13.64
CA ASN A 446 -3.64 -16.33 12.37
C ASN A 446 -3.71 -17.83 12.67
N HIS A 447 -4.71 -18.52 12.14
CA HIS A 447 -4.91 -19.96 12.37
C HIS A 447 -4.98 -20.72 11.05
N VAL A 448 -4.32 -21.87 11.00
CA VAL A 448 -4.58 -22.89 9.96
C VAL A 448 -5.36 -24.03 10.59
N ILE A 449 -6.45 -24.43 9.94
CA ILE A 449 -7.36 -25.46 10.41
C ILE A 449 -7.31 -26.64 9.43
N ARG A 450 -6.83 -27.79 9.88
CA ARG A 450 -6.72 -29.03 9.09
C ARG A 450 -7.45 -30.16 9.77
N LYS A 451 -8.48 -30.73 9.13
CA LYS A 451 -9.27 -31.85 9.67
C LYS A 451 -9.71 -31.63 11.13
N GLY A 452 -10.08 -30.38 11.48
CA GLY A 452 -10.48 -29.97 12.83
C GLY A 452 -9.35 -29.61 13.80
N ARG A 453 -8.08 -29.87 13.47
CA ARG A 453 -6.92 -29.40 14.24
C ARG A 453 -6.65 -27.94 13.91
N VAL A 454 -6.43 -27.12 14.94
CA VAL A 454 -6.10 -25.69 14.81
C VAL A 454 -4.63 -25.47 15.18
N ASP A 455 -3.84 -24.97 14.24
CA ASP A 455 -2.46 -24.54 14.46
C ASP A 455 -2.39 -22.99 14.43
N ILE A 456 -1.82 -22.38 15.48
CA ILE A 456 -1.59 -20.93 15.54
C ILE A 456 -0.28 -20.61 14.82
N LEU A 457 -0.34 -19.67 13.88
CA LEU A 457 0.80 -19.23 13.08
C LEU A 457 1.26 -17.82 13.45
N PRO A 458 2.53 -17.46 13.17
CA PRO A 458 3.07 -16.13 13.42
C PRO A 458 2.41 -15.05 12.53
N GLY A 459 2.82 -13.79 12.68
CA GLY A 459 2.32 -12.68 11.85
C GLY A 459 2.74 -12.75 10.38
N LYS A 460 3.84 -13.46 10.10
CA LYS A 460 4.41 -13.62 8.77
C LYS A 460 4.72 -15.08 8.51
N PHE A 461 4.05 -15.68 7.52
CA PHE A 461 4.32 -17.06 7.11
C PHE A 461 3.86 -17.31 5.69
N THR A 462 4.47 -18.32 5.07
CA THR A 462 3.98 -18.97 3.86
C THR A 462 3.65 -20.41 4.21
N VAL A 463 2.53 -20.93 3.71
CA VAL A 463 2.04 -22.27 4.02
C VAL A 463 1.35 -22.87 2.80
N ASP A 464 1.60 -24.16 2.57
CA ASP A 464 0.81 -24.95 1.64
C ASP A 464 -0.41 -25.52 2.35
N LEU A 465 -1.56 -25.40 1.69
CA LEU A 465 -2.86 -25.84 2.17
C LEU A 465 -3.46 -26.78 1.13
N ASP A 466 -3.96 -27.93 1.57
CA ASP A 466 -4.67 -28.86 0.69
C ASP A 466 -6.15 -28.48 0.59
N ALA A 467 -6.87 -29.09 -0.37
CA ALA A 467 -8.31 -28.91 -0.49
C ALA A 467 -9.03 -29.32 0.82
N GLY A 468 -9.91 -28.44 1.31
CA GLY A 468 -10.64 -28.59 2.57
C GLY A 468 -9.93 -27.99 3.80
N ASP A 469 -8.65 -27.60 3.69
CA ASP A 469 -7.99 -26.84 4.75
C ASP A 469 -8.54 -25.41 4.81
N ARG A 470 -8.47 -24.80 6.00
CA ARG A 470 -8.95 -23.43 6.21
C ARG A 470 -7.85 -22.52 6.76
N LEU A 471 -7.88 -21.26 6.34
CA LEU A 471 -7.11 -20.17 6.91
C LEU A 471 -8.05 -19.18 7.57
N GLN A 472 -7.87 -18.94 8.86
CA GLN A 472 -8.61 -17.94 9.62
C GLN A 472 -7.67 -16.81 10.06
N ILE A 473 -8.08 -15.58 9.76
CA ILE A 473 -7.41 -14.35 10.20
C ILE A 473 -8.35 -13.60 11.14
N GLU A 474 -7.89 -13.40 12.37
CA GLU A 474 -8.48 -12.49 13.33
C GLU A 474 -7.68 -11.20 13.34
N THR A 475 -8.27 -10.09 12.90
CA THR A 475 -7.56 -8.82 12.82
C THR A 475 -7.49 -8.11 14.19
N PRO A 476 -6.49 -7.24 14.41
CA PRO A 476 -6.39 -6.46 15.63
C PRO A 476 -7.57 -5.51 15.82
N GLY A 477 -7.90 -5.20 17.08
CA GLY A 477 -8.77 -4.05 17.39
C GLY A 477 -7.97 -2.74 17.41
N GLY A 478 -8.66 -1.60 17.52
CA GLY A 478 -8.02 -0.30 17.71
C GLY A 478 -7.77 0.01 19.19
N GLY A 479 -6.88 0.96 19.48
CA GLY A 479 -6.68 1.49 20.82
C GLY A 479 -7.86 2.35 21.30
N GLY A 480 -8.12 2.33 22.61
CA GLY A 480 -9.09 3.22 23.24
C GLY A 480 -8.54 4.63 23.48
N TRP A 481 -9.44 5.59 23.71
CA TRP A 481 -9.09 6.99 23.96
C TRP A 481 -9.71 7.47 25.27
N GLY A 482 -8.92 8.13 26.11
CA GLY A 482 -9.37 8.59 27.43
C GLY A 482 -9.44 7.47 28.46
N SER A 483 -9.31 7.79 29.75
CA SER A 483 -9.44 6.78 30.81
C SER A 483 -10.82 6.13 30.78
N PRO A 484 -10.93 4.78 30.89
CA PRO A 484 -12.21 4.10 31.03
C PRO A 484 -12.98 4.63 32.23
N VAL A 485 -14.30 4.81 32.09
CA VAL A 485 -15.15 5.11 33.25
C VAL A 485 -15.28 3.83 34.08
N SER A 486 -14.97 3.92 35.37
CA SER A 486 -14.97 2.81 36.35
C SER A 486 -16.32 2.16 36.52
#